data_AF-A0A662IAG9-F1
#
_entry.id   AF-A0A662IAG9-F1
#
_cell.length_a   1.000
_cell.length_b   1.000
_cell.length_c   1.000
_cell.angle_alpha   90.00
_cell.angle_beta   90.00
_cell.angle_gamma   90.00
#
_symmetry.space_group_name_H-M   'P 1'
#
loop_
_entity.id
_entity.type
_entity.pdbx_description
1 polymer ?
#
loop_
_entity_poly.entity_id
_entity_poly.type
_entity_poly.pdbx_seq_one_letter_code
_entity_poly.pdbx_strand_id
1 'polypeptide(L)'
;MNPSPRRLATLLEALGRAALGLAIILSWTYLLSTLGAACPVLDGDLVYKVVALPLGREGAWLWALLLLASTPPLKSWRRWLGLTALPALLAALRMGDPLPLAAAAAAVAVVEAYADLGGLTYSLASGVILVEAAHVTYVLGRAYRLDASWASIAAPLHLALYCPAAWAAPVIVVAACLSPILALRPGHNPGKLKAPLLDWRLQLAAGLSLSLLVWALVYASPLNPEERLVGVDPVVRYYPHAQTLLREGVRGVLRVGYDRPLHYLYLLALSRLAGPLMAVKLLLLTCLLAYTTSTFLMARELWGPRMAGLAALLAPLSYTTTTGLYGGLCSNWTSLSLTILAYTALIKWLRKRGARWLATYLLLLAAAAATHVYMGAVAYAATTLTLIIEATRRRRLRLLMPIALQLALAAACLYTADTLITRARGRPPSTIILQNAGIWLRSWPALSRVLKPRWWDKVSFAVYRYAATAALDPLDWLLTLTAITSLGLWSPGGAVLTPWLAAAAALALTAPINLIYRALYDFPYAIAEAYGLTRLAGQVSVKLDASKLVITALLLFKLSYTLNYIAGLTA
;
A
#
# COMPACT_ATOMS: atom_id res chain seq x y z
N MET A 1 -19.08 -4.40 39.18
CA MET A 1 -18.24 -3.24 39.53
C MET A 1 -18.79 -2.01 38.82
N ASN A 2 -19.32 -1.02 39.55
CA ASN A 2 -19.82 0.23 38.93
C ASN A 2 -18.63 1.06 38.39
N PRO A 3 -18.64 1.49 37.13
CA PRO A 3 -17.59 2.34 36.60
C PRO A 3 -17.58 3.68 37.36
N SER A 4 -16.39 4.19 37.67
CA SER A 4 -16.29 5.50 38.34
C SER A 4 -16.92 6.60 37.48
N PRO A 5 -17.53 7.65 38.06
CA PRO A 5 -18.19 8.73 37.31
C PRO A 5 -17.30 9.37 36.24
N ARG A 6 -15.99 9.44 36.49
CA ARG A 6 -14.99 9.91 35.52
C ARG A 6 -14.87 9.00 34.29
N ARG A 7 -14.87 7.67 34.48
CA ARG A 7 -14.80 6.71 33.36
C ARG A 7 -16.06 6.78 32.49
N LEU A 8 -17.22 6.93 33.11
CA LEU A 8 -18.49 7.09 32.38
C LEU A 8 -18.49 8.38 31.55
N ALA A 9 -18.04 9.50 32.13
CA ALA A 9 -17.92 10.77 31.40
C ALA A 9 -16.98 10.66 30.19
N THR A 10 -15.80 10.05 30.36
CA THR A 10 -14.85 9.83 29.25
C THR A 10 -15.43 8.93 28.15
N LEU A 11 -16.16 7.88 28.54
CA LEU A 11 -16.81 6.99 27.57
C LEU A 11 -17.90 7.73 26.77
N LEU A 12 -18.76 8.51 27.44
CA LEU A 12 -19.78 9.31 26.79
C LEU A 12 -19.20 10.37 25.85
N GLU A 13 -18.08 10.99 26.24
CA GLU A 13 -17.35 11.92 25.38
C GLU A 13 -16.83 11.23 24.13
N ALA A 14 -16.19 10.06 24.26
CA ALA A 14 -15.68 9.29 23.13
C ALA A 14 -16.80 8.83 22.19
N LEU A 15 -17.92 8.34 22.74
CA LEU A 15 -19.10 7.95 21.97
C LEU A 15 -19.72 9.13 21.22
N GLY A 16 -19.85 10.28 21.88
CA GLY A 16 -20.38 11.48 21.21
C GLY A 16 -19.47 11.98 20.10
N ARG A 17 -18.15 11.90 20.27
CA ARG A 17 -17.16 12.22 19.22
C ARG A 17 -17.27 11.27 18.04
N ALA A 18 -17.40 9.97 18.29
CA ALA A 18 -17.61 8.98 17.24
C ALA A 18 -18.94 9.19 16.51
N ALA A 19 -20.01 9.51 17.24
CA ALA A 19 -21.31 9.83 16.67
C ALA A 19 -21.26 11.08 15.77
N LEU A 20 -20.54 12.13 16.19
CA LEU A 20 -20.28 13.30 15.35
C LEU A 20 -19.54 12.92 14.06
N GLY A 21 -18.47 12.15 14.17
CA GLY A 21 -17.70 11.69 13.02
C GLY A 21 -18.56 10.93 12.00
N LEU A 22 -19.38 10.00 12.49
CA LEU A 22 -20.29 9.23 11.65
C LEU A 22 -21.37 10.11 11.00
N ALA A 23 -21.95 11.06 11.74
CA ALA A 23 -22.92 12.00 11.19
C ALA A 23 -22.32 12.88 10.07
N ILE A 24 -21.06 13.28 10.19
CA ILE A 24 -20.35 14.04 9.15
C ILE A 24 -20.08 13.17 7.91
N ILE A 25 -19.68 11.91 8.11
CA ILE A 25 -19.47 10.98 6.99
C ILE A 25 -20.81 10.70 6.28
N LEU A 26 -21.92 10.59 7.02
CA LEU A 26 -23.26 10.49 6.43
C LEU A 26 -23.61 11.73 5.59
N SER A 27 -23.33 12.94 6.08
CA SER A 27 -23.53 14.17 5.30
C SER A 27 -22.73 14.15 4.00
N TRP A 28 -21.47 13.73 4.10
CA TRP A 28 -20.57 13.64 2.96
C TRP A 28 -21.05 12.61 1.94
N THR A 29 -21.47 11.43 2.42
CA THR A 29 -21.99 10.34 1.58
C THR A 29 -23.28 10.77 0.90
N TYR A 30 -24.17 11.46 1.61
CA TYR A 30 -25.40 12.01 1.05
C TYR A 30 -25.09 13.01 -0.08
N LEU A 31 -24.17 13.96 0.14
CA LEU A 31 -23.75 14.92 -0.88
C LEU A 31 -23.19 14.22 -2.13
N LEU A 32 -22.31 13.23 -1.95
CA LEU A 32 -21.79 12.47 -3.08
C LEU A 32 -22.88 11.69 -3.82
N SER A 33 -23.85 11.16 -3.08
CA SER A 33 -25.00 10.44 -3.64
C SER A 33 -25.91 11.36 -4.46
N THR A 34 -26.18 12.58 -4.01
CA THR A 34 -27.00 13.54 -4.77
C THR A 34 -26.28 14.07 -6.00
N LEU A 35 -24.94 14.18 -5.95
CA LEU A 35 -24.12 14.55 -7.10
C LEU A 35 -23.92 13.40 -8.11
N GLY A 36 -24.40 12.19 -7.82
CA GLY A 36 -24.19 11.02 -8.66
C GLY A 36 -22.72 10.61 -8.77
N ALA A 37 -21.93 10.87 -7.72
CA ALA A 37 -20.50 10.57 -7.71
C ALA A 37 -20.27 9.06 -7.88
N ALA A 38 -19.39 8.70 -8.81
CA ALA A 38 -19.01 7.33 -9.06
C ALA A 38 -17.49 7.19 -9.11
N CYS A 39 -17.00 6.02 -8.68
CA CYS A 39 -15.59 5.68 -8.78
C CYS A 39 -15.41 4.24 -9.26
N PRO A 40 -14.29 3.96 -9.93
CA PRO A 40 -13.96 2.61 -10.36
C PRO A 40 -13.59 1.74 -9.14
N VAL A 41 -14.16 0.53 -9.11
CA VAL A 41 -13.97 -0.49 -8.08
C VAL A 41 -13.86 -1.85 -8.76
N LEU A 42 -13.03 -2.73 -8.20
CA LEU A 42 -12.95 -4.13 -8.60
C LEU A 42 -14.01 -4.96 -7.88
N ASP A 43 -14.89 -5.64 -8.63
CA ASP A 43 -15.95 -6.51 -8.10
C ASP A 43 -16.27 -7.60 -9.13
N GLY A 44 -15.38 -8.60 -9.25
CA GLY A 44 -15.32 -9.56 -10.36
C GLY A 44 -14.76 -8.94 -11.64
N ASP A 45 -15.25 -7.75 -11.99
CA ASP A 45 -14.78 -6.93 -13.08
C ASP A 45 -14.50 -5.48 -12.63
N LEU A 46 -13.80 -4.72 -13.47
CA LEU A 46 -13.62 -3.28 -13.27
C LEU A 46 -14.92 -2.55 -13.60
N VAL A 47 -15.66 -2.13 -12.56
CA VAL A 47 -16.95 -1.45 -12.68
C VAL A 47 -16.92 -0.07 -12.04
N TYR A 48 -17.81 0.82 -12.48
CA TYR A 48 -18.02 2.11 -11.81
C TYR A 48 -19.17 1.97 -10.82
N LYS A 49 -18.90 2.14 -9.53
CA LYS A 49 -19.91 2.12 -8.47
C LYS A 49 -20.30 3.54 -8.11
N VAL A 50 -21.60 3.82 -8.14
CA VAL A 50 -22.18 5.07 -7.67
C VAL A 50 -22.24 5.02 -6.14
N VAL A 51 -21.86 6.12 -5.49
CA VAL A 51 -22.12 6.32 -4.06
C VAL A 51 -23.62 6.47 -3.88
N ALA A 52 -24.29 5.44 -3.38
CA ALA A 52 -25.72 5.45 -3.13
C ALA A 52 -25.97 5.30 -1.63
N LEU A 53 -26.60 6.29 -1.00
CA LEU A 53 -26.95 6.24 0.42
C LEU A 53 -28.45 5.94 0.59
N PRO A 54 -28.86 4.66 0.69
CA PRO A 54 -30.26 4.29 0.85
C PRO A 54 -30.69 4.52 2.29
N LEU A 55 -31.00 5.76 2.66
CA LEU A 55 -31.59 6.08 3.96
C LEU A 55 -33.11 6.13 3.83
N GLY A 56 -33.79 5.12 4.37
CA GLY A 56 -35.23 5.20 4.65
C GLY A 56 -35.51 6.07 5.88
N ARG A 57 -36.77 6.07 6.33
CA ARG A 57 -37.19 6.79 7.56
C ARG A 57 -36.35 6.39 8.78
N GLU A 58 -36.06 5.10 8.92
CA GLU A 58 -35.23 4.57 10.02
C GLU A 58 -33.81 5.14 9.98
N GLY A 59 -33.24 5.29 8.79
CA GLY A 59 -31.93 5.91 8.58
C GLY A 59 -31.90 7.38 9.00
N ALA A 60 -32.97 8.13 8.73
CA ALA A 60 -33.11 9.52 9.17
C ALA A 60 -33.18 9.63 10.70
N TRP A 61 -33.92 8.73 11.37
CA TRP A 61 -33.95 8.65 12.83
C TRP A 61 -32.59 8.33 13.42
N LEU A 62 -31.89 7.33 12.88
CA LEU A 62 -30.53 7.00 13.32
C LEU A 62 -29.58 8.19 13.18
N TRP A 63 -29.64 8.91 12.07
CA TRP A 63 -28.81 10.10 11.85
C TRP A 63 -29.11 11.22 12.86
N ALA A 64 -30.38 11.48 13.14
CA ALA A 64 -30.78 12.44 14.17
C ALA A 64 -30.28 12.01 15.56
N LEU A 65 -30.35 10.72 15.89
CA LEU A 65 -29.82 10.17 17.14
C LEU A 65 -28.29 10.34 17.23
N LEU A 66 -27.55 10.14 16.14
CA LEU A 66 -26.11 10.39 16.10
C LEU A 66 -25.79 11.88 16.37
N LEU A 67 -26.55 12.79 15.77
CA LEU A 67 -26.40 14.23 16.02
C LEU A 67 -26.73 14.60 17.47
N LEU A 68 -27.80 14.05 18.05
CA LEU A 68 -28.12 14.27 19.47
C LEU A 68 -27.05 13.69 20.39
N ALA A 69 -26.56 12.48 20.09
CA ALA A 69 -25.48 11.83 20.82
C ALA A 69 -24.15 12.59 20.70
N SER A 70 -23.98 13.44 19.68
CA SER A 70 -22.82 14.32 19.56
C SER A 70 -22.86 15.57 20.46
N THR A 71 -23.97 15.83 21.15
CA THR A 71 -24.12 17.01 22.03
C THR A 71 -23.23 17.00 23.28
N PRO A 72 -23.04 15.89 24.02
CA PRO A 72 -22.24 15.88 25.25
C PRO A 72 -20.78 16.35 25.11
N PRO A 73 -20.01 15.96 24.07
CA PRO A 73 -18.63 16.42 23.89
C PRO A 73 -18.50 17.90 23.48
N LEU A 74 -19.57 18.54 23.02
CA LEU A 74 -19.56 19.96 22.67
C LEU A 74 -19.56 20.83 23.94
N LYS A 75 -18.76 21.89 23.96
CA LYS A 75 -18.65 22.81 25.11
C LYS A 75 -19.48 24.07 24.91
N SER A 76 -20.12 24.53 26.00
CA SER A 76 -20.86 25.80 26.07
C SER A 76 -22.03 25.84 25.06
N TRP A 77 -22.26 26.99 24.43
CA TRP A 77 -23.37 27.25 23.51
C TRP A 77 -23.41 26.27 22.32
N ARG A 78 -22.30 25.62 21.96
CA ARG A 78 -22.23 24.63 20.88
C ARG A 78 -23.16 23.42 21.10
N ARG A 79 -23.54 23.12 22.35
CA ARG A 79 -24.51 22.05 22.65
C ARG A 79 -25.88 22.31 22.03
N TRP A 80 -26.27 23.57 21.90
CA TRP A 80 -27.52 23.95 21.24
C TRP A 80 -27.53 23.59 19.75
N LEU A 81 -26.35 23.50 19.10
CA LEU A 81 -26.26 23.09 17.71
C LEU A 81 -26.64 21.63 17.52
N GLY A 82 -26.27 20.72 18.42
CA GLY A 82 -26.70 19.32 18.31
C GLY A 82 -28.20 19.14 18.59
N LEU A 83 -28.85 20.09 19.29
CA LEU A 83 -30.31 20.10 19.45
C LEU A 83 -31.05 20.49 18.16
N THR A 84 -30.36 21.05 17.16
CA THR A 84 -30.93 21.26 15.82
C THR A 84 -31.26 19.96 15.09
N ALA A 85 -30.80 18.80 15.62
CA ALA A 85 -31.15 17.48 15.10
C ALA A 85 -32.66 17.22 15.09
N LEU A 86 -33.41 17.69 16.09
CA LEU A 86 -34.85 17.48 16.18
C LEU A 86 -35.64 18.24 15.09
N PRO A 87 -35.47 19.57 14.92
CA PRO A 87 -36.12 20.28 13.81
C PRO A 87 -35.62 19.80 12.44
N ALA A 88 -34.33 19.43 12.30
CA ALA A 88 -33.80 18.85 11.07
C ALA A 88 -34.45 17.50 10.73
N LEU A 89 -34.69 16.64 11.73
CA LEU A 89 -35.38 15.38 11.55
C LEU A 89 -36.85 15.59 11.11
N LEU A 90 -37.57 16.50 11.77
CA LEU A 90 -38.95 16.81 11.38
C LEU A 90 -39.02 17.34 9.94
N ALA A 91 -38.10 18.23 9.56
CA ALA A 91 -37.99 18.72 8.20
C ALA A 91 -37.66 17.58 7.21
N ALA A 92 -36.71 16.71 7.54
CA ALA A 92 -36.32 15.59 6.69
C ALA A 92 -37.48 14.60 6.47
N LEU A 93 -38.21 14.26 7.54
CA LEU A 93 -39.39 13.37 7.46
C LEU A 93 -40.52 14.00 6.63
N ARG A 94 -40.70 15.32 6.73
CA ARG A 94 -41.72 16.06 5.94
C ARG A 94 -41.33 16.17 4.47
N MET A 95 -40.06 16.41 4.17
CA MET A 95 -39.55 16.55 2.80
C MET A 95 -39.36 15.20 2.10
N GLY A 96 -39.24 14.11 2.86
CA GLY A 96 -38.82 12.82 2.32
C GLY A 96 -37.35 12.82 1.89
N ASP A 97 -36.55 13.76 2.37
CA ASP A 97 -35.18 14.02 1.95
C ASP A 97 -34.30 14.34 3.18
N PRO A 98 -33.17 13.62 3.42
CA PRO A 98 -32.30 13.88 4.57
C PRO A 98 -31.41 15.14 4.43
N LEU A 99 -31.58 15.96 3.39
CA LEU A 99 -30.86 17.25 3.23
C LEU A 99 -30.81 18.11 4.52
N PRO A 100 -31.90 18.30 5.30
CA PRO A 100 -31.85 19.09 6.52
C PRO A 100 -30.91 18.50 7.60
N LEU A 101 -30.86 17.17 7.71
CA LEU A 101 -29.94 16.47 8.62
C LEU A 101 -28.49 16.61 8.14
N ALA A 102 -28.27 16.49 6.82
CA ALA A 102 -26.95 16.68 6.21
C ALA A 102 -26.40 18.09 6.48
N ALA A 103 -27.25 19.12 6.31
CA ALA A 103 -26.93 20.51 6.57
C ALA A 103 -26.65 20.77 8.06
N ALA A 104 -27.44 20.20 8.97
CA ALA A 104 -27.22 20.31 10.41
C ALA A 104 -25.86 19.71 10.84
N ALA A 105 -25.54 18.50 10.37
CA ALA A 105 -24.23 17.88 10.62
C ALA A 105 -23.07 18.68 10.03
N ALA A 106 -23.21 19.22 8.81
CA ALA A 106 -22.19 20.09 8.21
C ALA A 106 -21.98 21.37 9.01
N ALA A 107 -23.06 22.01 9.49
CA ALA A 107 -22.98 23.21 10.34
C ALA A 107 -22.25 22.92 11.66
N VAL A 108 -22.57 21.80 12.33
CA VAL A 108 -21.85 21.37 13.55
C VAL A 108 -20.37 21.15 13.25
N ALA A 109 -20.04 20.51 12.11
CA ALA A 109 -18.65 20.28 11.71
C ALA A 109 -17.88 21.58 11.48
N VAL A 110 -18.47 22.56 10.78
CA VAL A 110 -17.84 23.86 10.51
C VAL A 110 -17.58 24.63 11.82
N VAL A 111 -18.56 24.66 12.73
CA VAL A 111 -18.40 25.32 14.02
C VAL A 111 -17.34 24.62 14.86
N GLU A 112 -17.30 23.28 14.87
CA GLU A 112 -16.27 22.55 15.60
C GLU A 112 -14.89 22.70 14.96
N ALA A 113 -14.78 22.78 13.63
CA ALA A 113 -13.52 23.07 12.94
C ALA A 113 -12.93 24.41 13.39
N TYR A 114 -13.78 25.43 13.48
CA TYR A 114 -13.39 26.78 13.90
C TYR A 114 -13.00 26.83 15.38
N ALA A 115 -13.71 26.11 16.24
CA ALA A 115 -13.51 26.15 17.68
C ALA A 115 -12.43 25.19 18.20
N ASP A 116 -12.32 23.99 17.63
CA ASP A 116 -11.40 22.93 18.04
C ASP A 116 -11.15 21.94 16.88
N LEU A 117 -10.28 22.34 15.93
CA LEU A 117 -9.87 21.48 14.80
C LEU A 117 -9.31 20.12 15.25
N GLY A 118 -8.65 20.07 16.42
CA GLY A 118 -8.16 18.83 17.02
C GLY A 118 -9.30 17.91 17.44
N GLY A 119 -10.32 18.48 18.09
CA GLY A 119 -11.57 17.80 18.44
C GLY A 119 -12.34 17.29 17.22
N LEU A 120 -12.41 18.06 16.13
CA LEU A 120 -13.00 17.61 14.87
C LEU A 120 -12.20 16.45 14.24
N THR A 121 -10.87 16.56 14.21
CA THR A 121 -9.99 15.50 13.70
C THR A 121 -10.19 14.20 14.48
N TYR A 122 -10.31 14.30 15.82
CA TYR A 122 -10.62 13.18 16.69
C TYR A 122 -11.97 12.55 16.35
N SER A 123 -13.02 13.37 16.18
CA SER A 123 -14.36 12.90 15.81
C SER A 123 -14.34 12.18 14.46
N LEU A 124 -13.75 12.79 13.43
CA LEU A 124 -13.63 12.21 12.09
C LEU A 124 -12.87 10.89 12.10
N ALA A 125 -11.71 10.84 12.76
CA ALA A 125 -10.94 9.60 12.89
C ALA A 125 -11.75 8.48 13.57
N SER A 126 -12.50 8.83 14.62
CA SER A 126 -13.39 7.88 15.31
C SER A 126 -14.53 7.38 14.40
N GLY A 127 -15.14 8.29 13.62
CA GLY A 127 -16.16 7.94 12.63
C GLY A 127 -15.61 7.01 11.54
N VAL A 128 -14.42 7.31 10.99
CA VAL A 128 -13.74 6.45 10.01
C VAL A 128 -13.45 5.07 10.60
N ILE A 129 -12.98 4.98 11.85
CA ILE A 129 -12.76 3.68 12.52
C ILE A 129 -14.05 2.85 12.53
N LEU A 130 -15.20 3.44 12.89
CA LEU A 130 -16.47 2.73 12.93
C LEU A 130 -16.92 2.28 11.53
N VAL A 131 -16.86 3.17 10.54
CA VAL A 131 -17.22 2.87 9.15
C VAL A 131 -16.36 1.75 8.60
N GLU A 132 -15.05 1.85 8.75
CA GLU A 132 -14.11 0.91 8.17
C GLU A 132 -14.11 -0.43 8.92
N ALA A 133 -14.31 -0.45 10.25
CA ALA A 133 -14.50 -1.70 10.98
C ALA A 133 -15.79 -2.44 10.55
N ALA A 134 -16.88 -1.70 10.35
CA ALA A 134 -18.12 -2.27 9.82
C ALA A 134 -17.91 -2.76 8.38
N HIS A 135 -17.17 -2.02 7.54
CA HIS A 135 -16.90 -2.42 6.16
C HIS A 135 -15.98 -3.66 6.07
N VAL A 136 -14.94 -3.76 6.91
CA VAL A 136 -14.13 -4.99 7.04
C VAL A 136 -15.03 -6.18 7.40
N THR A 137 -15.96 -5.99 8.35
CA THR A 137 -16.91 -7.03 8.75
C THR A 137 -17.82 -7.42 7.59
N TYR A 138 -18.32 -6.45 6.82
CA TYR A 138 -19.10 -6.68 5.62
C TYR A 138 -18.33 -7.48 4.55
N VAL A 139 -17.08 -7.10 4.24
CA VAL A 139 -16.27 -7.77 3.23
C VAL A 139 -15.91 -9.20 3.65
N LEU A 140 -15.54 -9.41 4.91
CA LEU A 140 -15.27 -10.75 5.43
C LEU A 140 -16.54 -11.60 5.49
N GLY A 141 -17.68 -11.01 5.88
CA GLY A 141 -18.97 -11.68 5.87
C GLY A 141 -19.35 -12.13 4.45
N ARG A 142 -19.19 -11.27 3.45
CA ARG A 142 -19.35 -11.62 2.03
C ARG A 142 -18.40 -12.73 1.62
N ALA A 143 -17.12 -12.64 2.00
CA ALA A 143 -16.11 -13.61 1.58
C ALA A 143 -16.40 -15.02 2.13
N TYR A 144 -16.85 -15.12 3.38
CA TYR A 144 -17.12 -16.38 4.06
C TYR A 144 -18.60 -16.77 4.11
N ARG A 145 -19.47 -16.06 3.37
CA ARG A 145 -20.93 -16.27 3.34
C ARG A 145 -21.59 -16.23 4.73
N LEU A 146 -21.13 -15.33 5.59
CA LEU A 146 -21.72 -15.07 6.90
C LEU A 146 -22.79 -13.97 6.77
N ASP A 147 -23.90 -14.09 7.53
CA ASP A 147 -24.91 -13.03 7.58
C ASP A 147 -24.36 -11.80 8.32
N ALA A 148 -24.04 -10.78 7.53
CA ALA A 148 -23.62 -9.46 8.00
C ALA A 148 -24.47 -8.36 7.36
N SER A 149 -25.78 -8.62 7.21
CA SER A 149 -26.74 -7.69 6.59
C SER A 149 -26.72 -6.29 7.22
N TRP A 150 -26.55 -6.20 8.54
CA TRP A 150 -26.42 -4.93 9.27
C TRP A 150 -25.18 -4.10 8.84
N ALA A 151 -24.13 -4.75 8.35
CA ALA A 151 -22.89 -4.09 7.94
C ALA A 151 -22.93 -3.61 6.48
N SER A 152 -23.99 -3.93 5.72
CA SER A 152 -24.14 -3.52 4.31
C SER A 152 -24.14 -2.01 4.10
N ILE A 153 -24.64 -1.24 5.08
CA ILE A 153 -24.61 0.23 5.05
C ILE A 153 -23.18 0.79 5.08
N ALA A 154 -22.19 0.02 5.53
CA ALA A 154 -20.81 0.45 5.53
C ALA A 154 -20.18 0.52 4.13
N ALA A 155 -20.70 -0.24 3.16
CA ALA A 155 -20.20 -0.22 1.78
C ALA A 155 -20.32 1.16 1.10
N PRO A 156 -21.50 1.83 1.08
CA PRO A 156 -21.58 3.17 0.52
C PRO A 156 -20.80 4.22 1.32
N LEU A 157 -20.66 4.05 2.65
CA LEU A 157 -19.86 4.95 3.48
C LEU A 157 -18.36 4.84 3.18
N HIS A 158 -17.84 3.62 3.03
CA HIS A 158 -16.47 3.39 2.57
C HIS A 158 -16.26 3.99 1.18
N LEU A 159 -17.20 3.75 0.25
CA LEU A 159 -17.13 4.30 -1.10
C LEU A 159 -17.10 5.83 -1.10
N ALA A 160 -17.83 6.48 -0.20
CA ALA A 160 -17.81 7.94 -0.05
C ALA A 160 -16.46 8.49 0.47
N LEU A 161 -15.76 7.73 1.32
CA LEU A 161 -14.41 8.07 1.77
C LEU A 161 -13.37 7.87 0.65
N TYR A 162 -13.57 6.86 -0.20
CA TYR A 162 -12.67 6.49 -1.29
C TYR A 162 -12.82 7.34 -2.56
N CYS A 163 -14.06 7.58 -3.02
CA CYS A 163 -14.38 8.18 -4.33
C CYS A 163 -13.67 9.52 -4.62
N PRO A 164 -13.63 10.50 -3.70
CA PRO A 164 -13.02 11.80 -3.98
C PRO A 164 -11.51 11.69 -4.19
N ALA A 165 -10.89 10.80 -3.44
CA ALA A 165 -9.46 10.60 -3.49
C ALA A 165 -9.04 9.77 -4.73
N ALA A 166 -9.91 8.86 -5.20
CA ALA A 166 -9.72 8.14 -6.44
C ALA A 166 -9.59 9.09 -7.65
N TRP A 167 -10.43 10.12 -7.75
CA TRP A 167 -10.35 11.10 -8.86
C TRP A 167 -9.06 11.92 -8.91
N ALA A 168 -8.41 12.11 -7.76
CA ALA A 168 -7.13 12.79 -7.66
C ALA A 168 -5.92 11.84 -7.84
N ALA A 169 -6.14 10.52 -7.87
CA ALA A 169 -5.08 9.52 -7.79
C ALA A 169 -3.96 9.72 -8.83
N PRO A 170 -4.22 9.97 -10.13
CA PRO A 170 -3.12 10.19 -11.10
C PRO A 170 -2.21 11.36 -10.73
N VAL A 171 -2.79 12.46 -10.23
CA VAL A 171 -2.03 13.64 -9.80
C VAL A 171 -1.20 13.32 -8.57
N ILE A 172 -1.77 12.60 -7.60
CA ILE A 172 -1.09 12.21 -6.37
C ILE A 172 0.06 11.23 -6.67
N VAL A 173 -0.15 10.25 -7.56
CA VAL A 173 0.88 9.31 -8.05
C VAL A 173 2.05 10.08 -8.66
N VAL A 174 1.77 11.03 -9.55
CA VAL A 174 2.81 11.86 -10.19
C VAL A 174 3.53 12.71 -9.15
N ALA A 175 2.82 13.31 -8.20
CA ALA A 175 3.43 14.07 -7.11
C ALA A 175 4.36 13.19 -6.27
N ALA A 176 3.95 11.96 -5.94
CA ALA A 176 4.80 10.99 -5.25
C ALA A 176 6.05 10.65 -6.07
N CYS A 177 5.93 10.40 -7.38
CA CYS A 177 7.06 10.16 -8.28
C CYS A 177 8.04 11.34 -8.38
N LEU A 178 7.55 12.57 -8.25
CA LEU A 178 8.38 13.79 -8.27
C LEU A 178 8.95 14.17 -6.90
N SER A 179 8.50 13.50 -5.82
CA SER A 179 8.97 13.76 -4.46
C SER A 179 10.49 13.65 -4.24
N PRO A 180 11.28 12.84 -4.99
CA PRO A 180 12.74 12.84 -4.86
C PRO A 180 13.39 14.20 -5.17
N ILE A 181 12.79 15.00 -6.05
CA ILE A 181 13.27 16.36 -6.37
C ILE A 181 13.05 17.27 -5.16
N LEU A 182 11.87 17.17 -4.53
CA LEU A 182 11.53 17.93 -3.33
C LEU A 182 12.41 17.53 -2.13
N ALA A 183 12.85 16.27 -2.09
CA ALA A 183 13.73 15.72 -1.07
C ALA A 183 15.19 16.22 -1.16
N LEU A 184 15.58 16.98 -2.20
CA LEU A 184 16.92 17.59 -2.26
C LEU A 184 17.16 18.60 -1.13
N ARG A 185 16.09 19.13 -0.53
CA ARG A 185 16.15 19.99 0.64
C ARG A 185 16.63 19.22 1.88
N PRO A 186 17.30 19.87 2.84
CA PRO A 186 17.64 19.24 4.12
C PRO A 186 16.37 18.69 4.77
N GLY A 187 16.33 17.38 4.94
CA GLY A 187 15.20 16.71 5.59
C GLY A 187 15.29 16.74 7.10
N HIS A 188 14.19 16.40 7.75
CA HIS A 188 14.17 16.28 9.20
C HIS A 188 14.78 14.94 9.61
N ASN A 189 15.80 14.98 10.46
CA ASN A 189 16.34 13.78 11.07
C ASN A 189 15.30 13.24 12.06
N PRO A 190 14.81 11.98 11.93
CA PRO A 190 13.67 11.45 12.68
C PRO A 190 13.91 11.20 14.17
N GLY A 191 14.89 11.88 14.78
CA GLY A 191 15.21 11.77 16.19
C GLY A 191 13.94 11.80 17.04
N LYS A 192 13.62 10.65 17.65
CA LYS A 192 12.50 10.43 18.58
C LYS A 192 11.09 10.46 17.98
N LEU A 193 10.86 10.01 16.73
CA LEU A 193 9.49 9.64 16.31
C LEU A 193 9.02 8.44 17.16
N LYS A 194 8.20 8.71 18.18
CA LYS A 194 7.51 7.67 18.95
C LYS A 194 6.36 7.16 18.09
N ALA A 195 6.56 6.04 17.41
CA ALA A 195 5.45 5.31 16.78
C ALA A 195 4.38 5.03 17.86
N PRO A 196 3.12 5.47 17.68
CA PRO A 196 2.12 5.54 18.76
C PRO A 196 1.39 4.24 19.06
N LEU A 197 1.51 3.24 18.18
CA LEU A 197 0.72 2.03 18.25
C LEU A 197 1.43 0.92 19.04
N LEU A 198 0.61 -0.04 19.48
CA LEU A 198 0.88 -1.35 20.12
C LEU A 198 2.32 -1.88 20.12
N ASP A 199 2.62 -2.81 21.01
CA ASP A 199 3.93 -3.48 20.99
C ASP A 199 4.30 -3.98 19.58
N TRP A 200 5.55 -3.73 19.18
CA TRP A 200 6.00 -4.01 17.82
C TRP A 200 5.90 -5.50 17.44
N ARG A 201 5.93 -6.40 18.42
CA ARG A 201 5.74 -7.85 18.21
C ARG A 201 4.31 -8.14 17.79
N LEU A 202 3.33 -7.46 18.41
CA LEU A 202 1.93 -7.59 18.03
C LEU A 202 1.68 -7.05 16.63
N GLN A 203 2.31 -5.93 16.25
CA GLN A 203 2.19 -5.39 14.90
C GLN A 203 2.82 -6.31 13.85
N LEU A 204 3.99 -6.91 14.14
CA LEU A 204 4.60 -7.91 13.28
C LEU A 204 3.71 -9.16 13.15
N ALA A 205 3.22 -9.68 14.27
CA ALA A 205 2.32 -10.84 14.28
C ALA A 205 1.02 -10.55 13.50
N ALA A 206 0.46 -9.36 13.65
CA ALA A 206 -0.70 -8.91 12.88
C ALA A 206 -0.39 -8.81 11.38
N GLY A 207 0.76 -8.23 10.98
CA GLY A 207 1.16 -8.19 9.56
C GLY A 207 1.34 -9.58 8.93
N LEU A 208 1.92 -10.53 9.67
CA LEU A 208 2.05 -11.92 9.23
C LEU A 208 0.68 -12.63 9.19
N SER A 209 -0.19 -12.36 10.15
CA SER A 209 -1.56 -12.90 10.18
C SER A 209 -2.41 -12.33 9.04
N LEU A 210 -2.25 -11.05 8.72
CA LEU A 210 -2.87 -10.43 7.55
C LEU A 210 -2.34 -11.05 6.25
N SER A 211 -1.04 -11.34 6.15
CA SER A 211 -0.49 -12.08 5.00
C SER A 211 -1.15 -13.45 4.83
N LEU A 212 -1.38 -14.18 5.92
CA LEU A 212 -2.11 -15.45 5.90
C LEU A 212 -3.59 -15.26 5.54
N LEU A 213 -4.23 -14.23 6.08
CA LEU A 213 -5.63 -13.88 5.76
C LEU A 213 -5.79 -13.56 4.27
N VAL A 214 -4.88 -12.77 3.69
CA VAL A 214 -4.88 -12.46 2.25
C VAL A 214 -4.80 -13.74 1.43
N TRP A 215 -3.88 -14.64 1.77
CA TRP A 215 -3.75 -15.93 1.08
C TRP A 215 -5.02 -16.80 1.24
N ALA A 216 -5.59 -16.86 2.44
CA ALA A 216 -6.81 -17.61 2.72
C ALA A 216 -8.01 -17.03 1.97
N LEU A 217 -8.12 -15.70 1.88
CA LEU A 217 -9.17 -15.05 1.10
C LEU A 217 -9.09 -15.37 -0.39
N VAL A 218 -7.88 -15.52 -0.93
CA VAL A 218 -7.66 -15.83 -2.35
C VAL A 218 -7.91 -17.32 -2.66
N TYR A 219 -7.43 -18.23 -1.81
CA TYR A 219 -7.38 -19.67 -2.13
C TYR A 219 -8.16 -20.60 -1.21
N ALA A 220 -8.64 -20.14 -0.06
CA ALA A 220 -9.41 -20.93 0.90
C ALA A 220 -10.84 -20.39 1.14
N SER A 221 -11.20 -19.29 0.48
CA SER A 221 -12.49 -18.63 0.63
C SER A 221 -13.56 -19.23 -0.28
N PRO A 222 -14.83 -19.27 0.16
CA PRO A 222 -15.99 -19.56 -0.69
C PRO A 222 -16.19 -18.63 -1.90
N LEU A 223 -15.44 -17.51 -1.99
CA LEU A 223 -15.39 -16.66 -3.18
C LEU A 223 -14.72 -17.36 -4.37
N ASN A 224 -13.83 -18.32 -4.12
CA ASN A 224 -13.12 -19.09 -5.16
C ASN A 224 -13.46 -20.58 -5.09
N PRO A 225 -14.72 -20.97 -5.34
CA PRO A 225 -15.17 -22.36 -5.14
C PRO A 225 -14.49 -23.35 -6.09
N GLU A 226 -14.01 -22.88 -7.23
CA GLU A 226 -13.32 -23.70 -8.24
C GLU A 226 -11.80 -23.73 -8.04
N GLU A 227 -11.28 -23.14 -6.96
CA GLU A 227 -9.85 -23.08 -6.65
C GLU A 227 -8.99 -22.48 -7.79
N ARG A 228 -9.56 -21.53 -8.53
CA ARG A 228 -8.93 -20.87 -9.68
C ARG A 228 -7.65 -20.18 -9.22
N LEU A 229 -6.63 -20.21 -10.08
CA LEU A 229 -5.41 -19.43 -9.88
C LEU A 229 -5.72 -17.96 -10.10
N VAL A 230 -5.39 -17.14 -9.10
CA VAL A 230 -5.68 -15.70 -9.12
C VAL A 230 -4.48 -14.92 -9.63
N GLY A 231 -4.74 -14.05 -10.61
CA GLY A 231 -3.76 -13.19 -11.25
C GLY A 231 -3.20 -13.74 -12.57
N VAL A 232 -2.59 -12.85 -13.35
CA VAL A 232 -2.16 -13.15 -14.73
C VAL A 232 -1.06 -14.21 -14.79
N ASP A 233 0.10 -13.96 -14.17
CA ASP A 233 1.27 -14.86 -14.25
C ASP A 233 1.00 -16.29 -13.70
N PRO A 234 0.24 -16.50 -12.61
CA PRO A 234 -0.15 -17.83 -12.13
C PRO A 234 -0.79 -18.71 -13.20
N VAL A 235 -1.71 -18.15 -13.98
CA VAL A 235 -2.43 -18.87 -15.04
C VAL A 235 -1.56 -19.03 -16.29
N VAL A 236 -0.99 -17.93 -16.80
CA VAL A 236 -0.32 -17.94 -18.12
C VAL A 236 1.13 -18.41 -18.07
N ARG A 237 1.75 -18.36 -16.88
CA ARG A 237 3.19 -18.56 -16.71
C ARG A 237 3.49 -19.66 -15.71
N TYR A 238 3.19 -19.48 -14.43
CA TYR A 238 3.73 -20.36 -13.39
C TYR A 238 3.14 -21.76 -13.43
N TYR A 239 1.83 -21.92 -13.61
CA TYR A 239 1.23 -23.26 -13.62
C TYR A 239 1.68 -24.10 -14.83
N PRO A 240 1.60 -23.61 -16.09
CA PRO A 240 2.13 -24.35 -17.24
C PRO A 240 3.62 -24.65 -17.10
N HIS A 241 4.40 -23.69 -16.60
CA HIS A 241 5.83 -23.91 -16.40
C HIS A 241 6.13 -24.89 -15.28
N ALA A 242 5.36 -24.92 -14.18
CA ALA A 242 5.51 -25.92 -13.12
C ALA A 242 5.36 -27.35 -13.68
N GLN A 243 4.38 -27.56 -14.56
CA GLN A 243 4.18 -28.84 -15.24
C GLN A 243 5.36 -29.19 -16.17
N THR A 244 5.93 -28.21 -16.87
CA THR A 244 7.14 -28.42 -17.69
C THR A 244 8.38 -28.69 -16.85
N LEU A 245 8.54 -27.98 -15.73
CA LEU A 245 9.65 -28.15 -14.79
C LEU A 245 9.66 -29.54 -14.15
N LEU A 246 8.50 -30.10 -13.82
CA LEU A 246 8.42 -31.47 -13.31
C LEU A 246 8.86 -32.50 -14.34
N ARG A 247 8.60 -32.25 -15.63
CA ARG A 247 9.02 -33.12 -16.75
C ARG A 247 10.50 -32.98 -17.10
N GLU A 248 11.01 -31.75 -17.15
CA GLU A 248 12.39 -31.46 -17.61
C GLU A 248 13.41 -31.28 -16.48
N GLY A 249 12.97 -31.27 -15.23
CA GLY A 249 13.82 -31.02 -14.06
C GLY A 249 14.57 -29.69 -14.13
N VAL A 250 15.83 -29.69 -13.69
CA VAL A 250 16.68 -28.49 -13.67
C VAL A 250 16.94 -27.92 -15.08
N ARG A 251 16.92 -28.76 -16.12
CA ARG A 251 17.06 -28.29 -17.51
C ARG A 251 15.89 -27.39 -17.91
N GLY A 252 14.68 -27.69 -17.43
CA GLY A 252 13.50 -26.87 -17.66
C GLY A 252 13.66 -25.44 -17.12
N VAL A 253 14.34 -25.26 -15.98
CA VAL A 253 14.62 -23.93 -15.40
C VAL A 253 15.36 -23.05 -16.38
N LEU A 254 16.38 -23.59 -17.04
CA LEU A 254 17.21 -22.83 -17.99
C LEU A 254 16.49 -22.54 -19.32
N ARG A 255 15.41 -23.28 -19.62
CA ARG A 255 14.64 -23.15 -20.86
C ARG A 255 13.45 -22.22 -20.73
N VAL A 256 12.57 -22.43 -19.74
CA VAL A 256 11.34 -21.65 -19.56
C VAL A 256 11.46 -20.55 -18.49
N GLY A 257 12.45 -20.67 -17.60
CA GLY A 257 12.75 -19.71 -16.54
C GLY A 257 14.00 -18.89 -16.79
N TYR A 258 14.47 -18.79 -18.04
CA TYR A 258 15.77 -18.23 -18.42
C TYR A 258 16.04 -16.81 -17.86
N ASP A 259 15.01 -15.99 -17.69
CA ASP A 259 15.12 -14.63 -17.13
C ASP A 259 14.88 -14.55 -15.60
N ARG A 260 14.59 -15.69 -14.97
CA ARG A 260 14.20 -15.87 -13.57
C ARG A 260 14.69 -17.22 -12.98
N PRO A 261 15.94 -17.65 -13.23
CA PRO A 261 16.36 -19.02 -12.94
C PRO A 261 16.22 -19.41 -11.46
N LEU A 262 16.54 -18.49 -10.53
CA LEU A 262 16.42 -18.79 -9.10
C LEU A 262 14.97 -18.95 -8.66
N HIS A 263 14.06 -18.12 -9.19
CA HIS A 263 12.63 -18.23 -8.91
C HIS A 263 12.05 -19.56 -9.43
N TYR A 264 12.51 -20.01 -10.60
CA TYR A 264 12.03 -21.25 -11.20
C TYR A 264 12.63 -22.49 -10.55
N LEU A 265 13.85 -22.41 -10.00
CA LEU A 265 14.36 -23.45 -9.11
C LEU A 265 13.49 -23.58 -7.85
N TYR A 266 13.08 -22.44 -7.28
CA TYR A 266 12.17 -22.43 -6.15
C TYR A 266 10.79 -23.01 -6.51
N LEU A 267 10.21 -22.63 -7.66
CA LEU A 267 8.96 -23.21 -8.16
C LEU A 267 9.09 -24.72 -8.41
N LEU A 268 10.20 -25.19 -8.98
CA LEU A 268 10.47 -26.62 -9.17
C LEU A 268 10.50 -27.35 -7.82
N ALA A 269 11.16 -26.79 -6.81
CA ALA A 269 11.21 -27.37 -5.47
C ALA A 269 9.81 -27.48 -4.87
N LEU A 270 9.01 -26.41 -4.90
CA LEU A 270 7.62 -26.45 -4.43
C LEU A 270 6.76 -27.44 -5.22
N SER A 271 6.94 -27.50 -6.55
CA SER A 271 6.18 -28.40 -7.41
C SER A 271 6.47 -29.87 -7.10
N ARG A 272 7.70 -30.21 -6.74
CA ARG A 272 8.07 -31.55 -6.29
C ARG A 272 7.48 -31.91 -4.93
N LEU A 273 7.32 -30.92 -4.05
CA LEU A 273 6.81 -31.14 -2.69
C LEU A 273 5.29 -31.24 -2.65
N ALA A 274 4.57 -30.41 -3.41
CA ALA A 274 3.12 -30.23 -3.25
C ALA A 274 2.32 -30.41 -4.55
N GLY A 275 2.99 -30.69 -5.67
CA GLY A 275 2.37 -30.67 -7.00
C GLY A 275 2.27 -29.25 -7.60
N PRO A 276 2.04 -29.13 -8.91
CA PRO A 276 2.16 -27.87 -9.64
C PRO A 276 1.11 -26.83 -9.23
N LEU A 277 -0.15 -27.25 -8.99
CA LEU A 277 -1.22 -26.33 -8.60
C LEU A 277 -0.95 -25.72 -7.23
N MET A 278 -0.71 -26.57 -6.22
CA MET A 278 -0.43 -26.12 -4.85
C MET A 278 0.88 -25.33 -4.78
N ALA A 279 1.89 -25.67 -5.58
CA ALA A 279 3.12 -24.89 -5.65
C ALA A 279 2.87 -23.42 -6.04
N VAL A 280 2.00 -23.17 -7.02
CA VAL A 280 1.62 -21.79 -7.41
C VAL A 280 0.83 -21.09 -6.31
N LYS A 281 -0.06 -21.80 -5.60
CA LYS A 281 -0.76 -21.24 -4.42
C LYS A 281 0.21 -20.89 -3.30
N LEU A 282 1.21 -21.74 -3.03
CA LEU A 282 2.25 -21.52 -2.02
C LEU A 282 3.25 -20.42 -2.41
N LEU A 283 3.48 -20.19 -3.71
CA LEU A 283 4.28 -19.05 -4.18
C LEU A 283 3.71 -17.74 -3.66
N LEU A 284 2.38 -17.55 -3.73
CA LEU A 284 1.74 -16.33 -3.22
C LEU A 284 1.98 -16.16 -1.72
N LEU A 285 1.73 -17.20 -0.92
CA LEU A 285 1.92 -17.16 0.53
C LEU A 285 3.36 -16.78 0.88
N THR A 286 4.32 -17.43 0.24
CA THR A 286 5.73 -17.19 0.52
C THR A 286 6.19 -15.80 0.09
N CYS A 287 5.64 -15.24 -0.99
CA CYS A 287 5.87 -13.84 -1.36
C CYS A 287 5.34 -12.87 -0.31
N LEU A 288 4.11 -13.05 0.17
CA LEU A 288 3.51 -12.22 1.22
C LEU A 288 4.33 -12.24 2.52
N LEU A 289 4.73 -13.43 2.97
CA LEU A 289 5.52 -13.59 4.19
C LEU A 289 6.94 -13.03 4.03
N ALA A 290 7.60 -13.27 2.90
CA ALA A 290 8.93 -12.75 2.61
C ALA A 290 8.93 -11.21 2.53
N TYR A 291 7.93 -10.61 1.88
CA TYR A 291 7.80 -9.17 1.77
C TYR A 291 7.56 -8.51 3.13
N THR A 292 6.63 -9.05 3.92
CA THR A 292 6.35 -8.57 5.29
C THR A 292 7.59 -8.65 6.19
N THR A 293 8.29 -9.79 6.16
CA THR A 293 9.49 -10.01 6.99
C THR A 293 10.65 -9.12 6.55
N SER A 294 10.91 -9.03 5.24
CA SER A 294 11.99 -8.20 4.71
C SER A 294 11.77 -6.71 5.03
N THR A 295 10.53 -6.23 4.86
CA THR A 295 10.07 -4.88 5.22
C THR A 295 10.33 -4.58 6.70
N PHE A 296 9.93 -5.49 7.61
CA PHE A 296 10.21 -5.37 9.04
C PHE A 296 11.71 -5.24 9.31
N LEU A 297 12.53 -6.13 8.74
CA LEU A 297 13.97 -6.17 9.01
C LEU A 297 14.66 -4.87 8.55
N MET A 298 14.34 -4.36 7.37
CA MET A 298 14.91 -3.12 6.85
C MET A 298 14.47 -1.91 7.68
N ALA A 299 13.17 -1.78 7.96
CA ALA A 299 12.64 -0.68 8.77
C ALA A 299 13.20 -0.71 10.20
N ARG A 300 13.44 -1.90 10.77
CA ARG A 300 14.08 -2.06 12.09
C ARG A 300 15.50 -1.53 12.08
N GLU A 301 16.27 -1.83 11.04
CA GLU A 301 17.60 -1.28 10.91
C GLU A 301 17.55 0.24 10.70
N LEU A 302 16.63 0.78 9.91
CA LEU A 302 16.57 2.23 9.66
C LEU A 302 16.14 3.04 10.89
N TRP A 303 15.05 2.64 11.56
CA TRP A 303 14.37 3.49 12.54
C TRP A 303 13.96 2.77 13.84
N GLY A 304 14.35 1.50 14.02
CA GLY A 304 14.08 0.74 15.23
C GLY A 304 12.76 -0.06 15.21
N PRO A 305 12.49 -0.83 16.27
CA PRO A 305 11.49 -1.91 16.25
C PRO A 305 10.04 -1.43 16.11
N ARG A 306 9.67 -0.27 16.66
CA ARG A 306 8.28 0.22 16.57
C ARG A 306 7.89 0.62 15.15
N MET A 307 8.79 1.31 14.44
CA MET A 307 8.59 1.62 13.01
C MET A 307 8.57 0.34 12.17
N ALA A 308 9.39 -0.64 12.54
CA ALA A 308 9.41 -1.94 11.88
C ALA A 308 8.10 -2.70 12.00
N GLY A 309 7.50 -2.71 13.19
CA GLY A 309 6.18 -3.31 13.42
C GLY A 309 5.13 -2.70 12.50
N LEU A 310 5.09 -1.37 12.40
CA LEU A 310 4.12 -0.66 11.56
C LEU A 310 4.36 -0.93 10.07
N ALA A 311 5.61 -0.98 9.63
CA ALA A 311 5.96 -1.32 8.26
C ALA A 311 5.56 -2.77 7.91
N ALA A 312 5.74 -3.72 8.83
CA ALA A 312 5.22 -5.08 8.66
C ALA A 312 3.70 -5.13 8.58
N LEU A 313 2.99 -4.34 9.38
CA LEU A 313 1.53 -4.27 9.34
C LEU A 313 1.02 -3.70 8.01
N LEU A 314 1.71 -2.71 7.46
CA LEU A 314 1.38 -2.08 6.18
C LEU A 314 1.79 -2.91 4.95
N ALA A 315 2.77 -3.81 5.07
CA ALA A 315 3.24 -4.65 3.95
C ALA A 315 2.09 -5.35 3.19
N PRO A 316 1.22 -6.15 3.84
CA PRO A 316 0.09 -6.79 3.15
C PRO A 316 -1.01 -5.82 2.70
N LEU A 317 -0.94 -4.54 3.09
CA LEU A 317 -1.94 -3.50 2.78
C LEU A 317 -1.45 -2.46 1.75
N SER A 318 -0.27 -2.67 1.17
CA SER A 318 0.39 -1.71 0.28
C SER A 318 0.05 -1.93 -1.19
N TYR A 319 0.27 -0.90 -2.02
CA TYR A 319 0.24 -0.97 -3.49
C TYR A 319 1.00 -2.19 -4.07
N THR A 320 2.14 -2.53 -3.46
CA THR A 320 2.92 -3.71 -3.84
C THR A 320 2.10 -5.00 -3.71
N THR A 321 1.28 -5.12 -2.67
CA THR A 321 0.45 -6.32 -2.46
C THR A 321 -0.71 -6.38 -3.44
N THR A 322 -1.48 -5.30 -3.61
CA THR A 322 -2.63 -5.27 -4.54
C THR A 322 -2.20 -5.53 -5.99
N THR A 323 -1.15 -4.83 -6.45
CA THR A 323 -0.57 -5.03 -7.79
C THR A 323 0.06 -6.41 -7.94
N GLY A 324 0.73 -6.89 -6.88
CA GLY A 324 1.37 -8.20 -6.84
C GLY A 324 0.36 -9.34 -6.99
N LEU A 325 -0.81 -9.21 -6.38
CA LEU A 325 -1.92 -10.14 -6.53
C LEU A 325 -2.50 -10.14 -7.93
N TYR A 326 -2.85 -8.97 -8.49
CA TYR A 326 -3.45 -8.89 -9.82
C TYR A 326 -2.55 -9.44 -10.92
N GLY A 327 -1.29 -9.00 -10.96
CA GLY A 327 -0.36 -9.52 -11.96
C GLY A 327 0.12 -10.93 -11.62
N GLY A 328 -0.14 -11.40 -10.40
CA GLY A 328 0.49 -12.56 -9.78
C GLY A 328 2.01 -12.48 -9.88
N LEU A 329 2.60 -11.30 -9.63
CA LEU A 329 4.00 -10.97 -9.91
C LEU A 329 4.99 -11.62 -8.91
N CYS A 330 4.84 -12.91 -8.62
CA CYS A 330 5.54 -13.64 -7.56
C CYS A 330 7.07 -13.51 -7.69
N SER A 331 7.62 -13.62 -8.89
CA SER A 331 9.07 -13.40 -9.10
C SER A 331 9.50 -11.96 -8.83
N ASN A 332 8.68 -10.96 -9.19
CA ASN A 332 9.01 -9.56 -8.92
C ASN A 332 8.97 -9.31 -7.41
N TRP A 333 7.94 -9.83 -6.74
CA TRP A 333 7.76 -9.71 -5.30
C TRP A 333 8.88 -10.37 -4.50
N THR A 334 9.29 -11.57 -4.91
CA THR A 334 10.43 -12.28 -4.33
C THR A 334 11.72 -11.48 -4.55
N SER A 335 11.94 -10.99 -5.77
CA SER A 335 13.11 -10.15 -6.08
C SER A 335 13.13 -8.87 -5.26
N LEU A 336 11.99 -8.18 -5.10
CA LEU A 336 11.87 -6.98 -4.27
C LEU A 336 12.20 -7.30 -2.81
N SER A 337 11.68 -8.40 -2.27
CA SER A 337 11.97 -8.85 -0.90
C SER A 337 13.47 -9.11 -0.70
N LEU A 338 14.13 -9.77 -1.66
CA LEU A 338 15.58 -9.97 -1.65
C LEU A 338 16.35 -8.65 -1.74
N THR A 339 15.90 -7.70 -2.56
CA THR A 339 16.50 -6.36 -2.64
C THR A 339 16.37 -5.61 -1.32
N ILE A 340 15.21 -5.69 -0.63
CA ILE A 340 15.01 -5.10 0.71
C ILE A 340 15.99 -5.73 1.74
N LEU A 341 16.19 -7.05 1.68
CA LEU A 341 17.20 -7.72 2.52
C LEU A 341 18.63 -7.30 2.14
N ALA A 342 18.92 -7.11 0.85
CA ALA A 342 20.21 -6.59 0.40
C ALA A 342 20.46 -5.19 0.97
N TYR A 343 19.46 -4.29 0.93
CA TYR A 343 19.53 -2.99 1.59
C TYR A 343 19.73 -3.10 3.10
N THR A 344 19.07 -4.05 3.76
CA THR A 344 19.28 -4.33 5.19
C THR A 344 20.75 -4.67 5.48
N ALA A 345 21.35 -5.54 4.67
CA ALA A 345 22.77 -5.89 4.77
C ALA A 345 23.69 -4.71 4.44
N LEU A 346 23.34 -3.91 3.42
CA LEU A 346 24.07 -2.70 3.03
C LEU A 346 24.09 -1.68 4.18
N ILE A 347 22.94 -1.40 4.81
CA ILE A 347 22.83 -0.50 5.96
C ILE A 347 23.71 -0.99 7.11
N LYS A 348 23.71 -2.29 7.40
CA LYS A 348 24.59 -2.88 8.42
C LYS A 348 26.06 -2.74 8.06
N TRP A 349 26.44 -2.94 6.80
CA TRP A 349 27.80 -2.71 6.33
C TRP A 349 28.22 -1.24 6.46
N LEU A 350 27.36 -0.30 6.06
CA LEU A 350 27.61 1.14 6.18
C LEU A 350 27.83 1.59 7.63
N ARG A 351 27.27 0.88 8.61
CA ARG A 351 27.44 1.15 10.05
C ARG A 351 28.64 0.42 10.65
N LYS A 352 28.77 -0.89 10.39
CA LYS A 352 29.71 -1.79 11.09
C LYS A 352 30.97 -2.14 10.30
N ARG A 353 31.01 -1.88 9.00
CA ARG A 353 32.16 -2.13 8.09
C ARG A 353 32.68 -3.57 8.00
N GLY A 354 31.90 -4.57 8.43
CA GLY A 354 32.32 -5.97 8.35
C GLY A 354 32.16 -6.59 6.95
N ALA A 355 33.17 -7.34 6.49
CA ALA A 355 33.17 -8.05 5.20
C ALA A 355 31.95 -8.98 5.03
N ARG A 356 31.50 -9.64 6.11
CA ARG A 356 30.30 -10.48 6.11
C ARG A 356 29.05 -9.76 5.58
N TRP A 357 28.87 -8.49 5.95
CA TRP A 357 27.69 -7.72 5.57
C TRP A 357 27.79 -7.24 4.12
N LEU A 358 29.00 -6.93 3.65
CA LEU A 358 29.25 -6.63 2.24
C LEU A 358 29.00 -7.85 1.36
N ALA A 359 29.52 -9.02 1.75
CA ALA A 359 29.28 -10.27 1.06
C ALA A 359 27.79 -10.63 1.03
N THR A 360 27.10 -10.53 2.18
CA THR A 360 25.65 -10.77 2.26
C THR A 360 24.86 -9.82 1.36
N TYR A 361 25.23 -8.52 1.32
CA TYR A 361 24.63 -7.54 0.42
C TYR A 361 24.79 -7.94 -1.05
N LEU A 362 26.02 -8.25 -1.47
CA LEU A 362 26.33 -8.60 -2.86
C LEU A 362 25.63 -9.91 -3.28
N LEU A 363 25.61 -10.92 -2.41
CA LEU A 363 24.94 -12.19 -2.67
C LEU A 363 23.42 -12.04 -2.78
N LEU A 364 22.79 -11.25 -1.90
CA LEU A 364 21.35 -10.98 -1.96
C LEU A 364 20.99 -10.18 -3.22
N LEU A 365 21.84 -9.23 -3.64
CA LEU A 365 21.63 -8.46 -4.85
C LEU A 365 21.74 -9.34 -6.11
N ALA A 366 22.73 -10.24 -6.15
CA ALA A 366 22.83 -11.25 -7.21
C ALA A 366 21.63 -12.21 -7.21
N ALA A 367 21.18 -12.66 -6.03
CA ALA A 367 20.00 -13.50 -5.89
C ALA A 367 18.71 -12.79 -6.35
N ALA A 368 18.54 -11.50 -6.05
CA ALA A 368 17.44 -10.70 -6.56
C ALA A 368 17.44 -10.67 -8.09
N ALA A 369 18.59 -10.38 -8.72
CA ALA A 369 18.72 -10.40 -10.17
C ALA A 369 18.49 -11.78 -10.79
N ALA A 370 18.93 -12.86 -10.14
CA ALA A 370 18.67 -14.23 -10.58
C ALA A 370 17.21 -14.66 -10.38
N THR A 371 16.47 -13.99 -9.49
CA THR A 371 15.02 -14.20 -9.29
C THR A 371 14.23 -13.48 -10.37
N HIS A 372 14.64 -12.26 -10.72
CA HIS A 372 14.07 -11.52 -11.83
C HIS A 372 15.07 -10.50 -12.39
N VAL A 373 15.51 -10.69 -13.64
CA VAL A 373 16.57 -9.86 -14.25
C VAL A 373 16.23 -8.36 -14.29
N TYR A 374 15.02 -7.98 -14.74
CA TYR A 374 14.58 -6.57 -14.74
C TYR A 374 14.61 -5.94 -13.34
N MET A 375 13.96 -6.57 -12.35
CA MET A 375 13.96 -6.07 -10.96
C MET A 375 15.39 -5.97 -10.39
N GLY A 376 16.25 -6.93 -10.73
CA GLY A 376 17.66 -6.89 -10.41
C GLY A 376 18.35 -5.64 -10.96
N ALA A 377 18.13 -5.31 -12.23
CA ALA A 377 18.71 -4.11 -12.84
C ALA A 377 18.25 -2.83 -12.11
N VAL A 378 16.97 -2.75 -11.74
CA VAL A 378 16.44 -1.63 -10.94
C VAL A 378 17.09 -1.58 -9.55
N ALA A 379 17.27 -2.74 -8.91
CA ALA A 379 17.95 -2.86 -7.62
C ALA A 379 19.41 -2.38 -7.70
N TYR A 380 20.17 -2.80 -8.73
CA TYR A 380 21.54 -2.33 -8.96
C TYR A 380 21.58 -0.81 -9.18
N ALA A 381 20.65 -0.24 -9.94
CA ALA A 381 20.57 1.20 -10.14
C ALA A 381 20.30 1.94 -8.82
N ALA A 382 19.30 1.50 -8.05
CA ALA A 382 18.92 2.09 -6.77
C ALA A 382 20.07 2.01 -5.74
N THR A 383 20.75 0.87 -5.63
CA THR A 383 21.88 0.71 -4.69
C THR A 383 23.11 1.49 -5.13
N THR A 384 23.36 1.61 -6.43
CA THR A 384 24.41 2.50 -6.98
C THR A 384 24.18 3.94 -6.55
N LEU A 385 22.97 4.46 -6.79
CA LEU A 385 22.61 5.82 -6.39
C LEU A 385 22.73 6.01 -4.87
N THR A 386 22.26 5.03 -4.09
CA THR A 386 22.39 5.02 -2.61
C THR A 386 23.86 5.13 -2.18
N LEU A 387 24.75 4.34 -2.78
CA LEU A 387 26.18 4.33 -2.46
C LEU A 387 26.85 5.65 -2.83
N ILE A 388 26.50 6.24 -3.99
CA ILE A 388 26.98 7.57 -4.40
C ILE A 388 26.55 8.62 -3.37
N ILE A 389 25.26 8.65 -3.01
CA ILE A 389 24.73 9.60 -2.02
C ILE A 389 25.41 9.41 -0.67
N GLU A 390 25.58 8.18 -0.19
CA GLU A 390 26.25 7.89 1.08
C GLU A 390 27.75 8.26 1.04
N ALA A 391 28.44 8.07 -0.09
CA ALA A 391 29.82 8.50 -0.29
C ALA A 391 29.95 10.02 -0.18
N THR A 392 29.07 10.76 -0.85
CA THR A 392 29.01 12.22 -0.81
C THR A 392 28.65 12.73 0.59
N ARG A 393 27.57 12.20 1.17
CA ARG A 393 27.05 12.57 2.50
C ARG A 393 28.10 12.40 3.60
N ARG A 394 28.86 11.30 3.56
CA ARG A 394 29.88 11.00 4.58
C ARG A 394 31.27 11.52 4.20
N ARG A 395 31.43 12.12 3.02
CA ARG A 395 32.72 12.53 2.43
C ARG A 395 33.76 11.40 2.45
N ARG A 396 33.35 10.20 2.04
CA ARG A 396 34.19 8.98 2.06
C ARG A 396 34.15 8.25 0.73
N LEU A 397 35.09 8.55 -0.16
CA LEU A 397 35.18 7.92 -1.50
C LEU A 397 35.34 6.40 -1.47
N ARG A 398 35.89 5.81 -0.39
CA ARG A 398 35.95 4.35 -0.20
C ARG A 398 34.57 3.68 -0.22
N LEU A 399 33.49 4.45 -0.04
CA LEU A 399 32.11 3.98 -0.21
C LEU A 399 31.70 3.67 -1.64
N LEU A 400 32.51 4.06 -2.63
CA LEU A 400 32.29 3.72 -4.03
C LEU A 400 32.88 2.35 -4.40
N MET A 401 33.76 1.76 -3.59
CA MET A 401 34.33 0.43 -3.83
C MET A 401 33.26 -0.68 -4.04
N PRO A 402 32.16 -0.75 -3.25
CA PRO A 402 31.09 -1.71 -3.51
C PRO A 402 30.41 -1.54 -4.87
N ILE A 403 30.46 -0.35 -5.48
CA ILE A 403 29.94 -0.13 -6.83
C ILE A 403 30.80 -0.89 -7.85
N ALA A 404 32.12 -0.85 -7.73
CA ALA A 404 32.99 -1.66 -8.59
C ALA A 404 32.73 -3.15 -8.38
N LEU A 405 32.59 -3.60 -7.12
CA LEU A 405 32.33 -5.00 -6.79
C LEU A 405 30.98 -5.51 -7.31
N GLN A 406 29.91 -4.71 -7.15
CA GLN A 406 28.58 -5.11 -7.62
C GLN A 406 28.53 -5.14 -9.15
N LEU A 407 29.24 -4.24 -9.85
CA LEU A 407 29.33 -4.25 -11.32
C LEU A 407 30.13 -5.46 -11.82
N ALA A 408 31.26 -5.78 -11.18
CA ALA A 408 32.05 -6.96 -11.49
C ALA A 408 31.23 -8.24 -11.27
N LEU A 409 30.50 -8.33 -10.15
CA LEU A 409 29.60 -9.44 -9.86
C LEU A 409 28.47 -9.55 -10.89
N ALA A 410 27.82 -8.44 -11.23
CA ALA A 410 26.76 -8.41 -12.24
C ALA A 410 27.28 -8.90 -13.61
N ALA A 411 28.46 -8.44 -14.04
CA ALA A 411 29.10 -8.88 -15.28
C ALA A 411 29.42 -10.38 -15.26
N ALA A 412 30.04 -10.87 -14.18
CA ALA A 412 30.38 -12.29 -14.03
C ALA A 412 29.13 -13.18 -14.01
N CYS A 413 28.09 -12.79 -13.26
CA CYS A 413 26.82 -13.51 -13.22
C CYS A 413 26.11 -13.50 -14.57
N LEU A 414 26.09 -12.36 -15.28
CA LEU A 414 25.46 -12.25 -16.59
C LEU A 414 26.18 -13.11 -17.62
N TYR A 415 27.50 -13.05 -17.68
CA TYR A 415 28.32 -13.89 -18.57
C TYR A 415 28.07 -15.39 -18.32
N THR A 416 28.06 -15.79 -17.04
CA THR A 416 27.80 -17.17 -16.64
C THR A 416 26.38 -17.60 -17.03
N ALA A 417 25.39 -16.76 -16.75
CA ALA A 417 23.98 -17.05 -17.05
C ALA A 417 23.76 -17.17 -18.56
N ASP A 418 24.25 -16.21 -19.36
CA ASP A 418 24.19 -16.26 -20.82
C ASP A 418 24.82 -17.55 -21.37
N THR A 419 26.01 -17.93 -20.87
CA THR A 419 26.71 -19.14 -21.31
C THR A 419 25.90 -20.40 -21.01
N LEU A 420 25.42 -20.54 -19.77
CA LEU A 420 24.66 -21.72 -19.33
C LEU A 420 23.31 -21.83 -20.04
N ILE A 421 22.59 -20.72 -20.18
CA ILE A 421 21.27 -20.67 -20.79
C ILE A 421 21.37 -20.91 -22.29
N THR A 422 22.36 -20.32 -22.97
CA THR A 422 22.61 -20.58 -24.40
C THR A 422 22.93 -22.05 -24.64
N ARG A 423 23.79 -22.67 -23.82
CA ARG A 423 24.06 -24.12 -23.88
C ARG A 423 22.81 -24.97 -23.66
N ALA A 424 21.89 -24.51 -22.81
CA ALA A 424 20.59 -25.16 -22.60
C ALA A 424 19.57 -24.92 -23.73
N ARG A 425 19.93 -24.14 -24.76
CA ARG A 425 19.08 -23.64 -25.85
C ARG A 425 17.96 -22.70 -25.37
N GLY A 426 18.16 -22.04 -24.22
CA GLY A 426 17.31 -20.97 -23.76
C GLY A 426 17.73 -19.62 -24.35
N ARG A 427 16.90 -18.59 -24.13
CA ARG A 427 17.19 -17.22 -24.57
C ARG A 427 18.12 -16.53 -23.57
N PRO A 428 19.27 -15.96 -23.98
CA PRO A 428 20.21 -15.36 -23.04
C PRO A 428 19.60 -14.14 -22.32
N PRO A 429 19.79 -14.00 -20.99
CA PRO A 429 19.36 -12.83 -20.23
C PRO A 429 19.81 -11.48 -20.79
N SER A 430 21.02 -11.39 -21.36
CA SER A 430 21.52 -10.15 -21.97
C SER A 430 20.60 -9.63 -23.09
N THR A 431 19.99 -10.52 -23.87
CA THR A 431 19.07 -10.13 -24.94
C THR A 431 17.83 -9.43 -24.40
N ILE A 432 17.36 -9.82 -23.21
CA ILE A 432 16.21 -9.21 -22.55
C ILE A 432 16.60 -7.85 -21.97
N ILE A 433 17.78 -7.77 -21.34
CA ILE A 433 18.30 -6.52 -20.82
C ILE A 433 18.42 -5.49 -21.95
N LEU A 434 19.02 -5.87 -23.08
CA LEU A 434 19.16 -5.01 -24.26
C LEU A 434 17.80 -4.63 -24.86
N GLN A 435 16.85 -5.57 -24.94
CA GLN A 435 15.50 -5.28 -25.43
C GLN A 435 14.78 -4.26 -24.53
N ASN A 436 14.82 -4.46 -23.21
CA ASN A 436 14.23 -3.52 -22.26
C ASN A 436 14.95 -2.17 -22.32
N ALA A 437 16.27 -2.14 -22.29
CA ALA A 437 17.03 -0.90 -22.45
C ALA A 437 16.61 -0.16 -23.74
N GLY A 438 16.48 -0.86 -24.87
CA GLY A 438 16.01 -0.28 -26.13
C GLY A 438 14.58 0.27 -26.08
N ILE A 439 13.65 -0.40 -25.38
CA ILE A 439 12.27 0.11 -25.19
C ILE A 439 12.28 1.42 -24.41
N TRP A 440 13.03 1.49 -23.31
CA TRP A 440 13.09 2.69 -22.48
C TRP A 440 13.88 3.82 -23.15
N LEU A 441 14.99 3.52 -23.82
CA LEU A 441 15.77 4.51 -24.58
C LEU A 441 14.95 5.14 -25.71
N ARG A 442 14.15 4.35 -26.43
CA ARG A 442 13.20 4.88 -27.45
C ARG A 442 12.08 5.72 -26.84
N SER A 443 11.75 5.46 -25.58
CA SER A 443 10.76 6.24 -24.84
C SER A 443 11.37 7.49 -24.19
N TRP A 444 12.70 7.60 -24.11
CA TRP A 444 13.40 8.73 -23.49
C TRP A 444 13.08 10.09 -24.12
N PRO A 445 12.97 10.25 -25.45
CA PRO A 445 12.50 11.51 -26.06
C PRO A 445 11.06 11.88 -25.66
N ALA A 446 10.30 10.99 -25.00
CA ALA A 446 9.02 11.35 -24.41
C ALA A 446 9.18 12.22 -23.14
N LEU A 447 10.37 12.35 -22.54
CA LEU A 447 10.62 13.27 -21.42
C LEU A 447 10.29 14.73 -21.79
N SER A 448 10.64 15.17 -23.00
CA SER A 448 10.25 16.51 -23.49
C SER A 448 8.75 16.67 -23.76
N ARG A 449 7.98 15.58 -23.63
CA ARG A 449 6.52 15.50 -23.77
C ARG A 449 5.83 15.09 -22.46
N VAL A 450 6.57 14.96 -21.35
CA VAL A 450 6.00 14.75 -20.02
C VAL A 450 5.09 15.93 -19.70
N LEU A 451 3.95 15.64 -19.06
CA LEU A 451 2.86 16.60 -18.79
C LEU A 451 2.05 17.09 -20.00
N LYS A 452 2.33 16.64 -21.24
CA LYS A 452 1.41 16.88 -22.38
C LYS A 452 0.14 16.01 -22.24
N PRO A 453 -0.99 16.36 -22.88
CA PRO A 453 -2.26 15.61 -22.74
C PRO A 453 -2.12 14.10 -22.96
N ARG A 454 -1.44 13.68 -24.04
CA ARG A 454 -1.19 12.26 -24.34
C ARG A 454 -0.39 11.51 -23.27
N TRP A 455 0.42 12.21 -22.49
CA TRP A 455 1.15 11.61 -21.38
C TRP A 455 0.22 11.41 -20.18
N TRP A 456 -0.63 12.39 -19.89
CA TRP A 456 -1.68 12.26 -18.88
C TRP A 456 -2.66 11.14 -19.19
N ASP A 457 -3.02 10.92 -20.47
CA ASP A 457 -3.86 9.80 -20.87
C ASP A 457 -3.23 8.44 -20.48
N LYS A 458 -1.92 8.29 -20.68
CA LYS A 458 -1.19 7.07 -20.32
C LYS A 458 -1.13 6.86 -18.81
N VAL A 459 -0.83 7.91 -18.06
CA VAL A 459 -0.75 7.84 -16.59
C VAL A 459 -2.14 7.55 -16.02
N SER A 460 -3.16 8.27 -16.46
CA SER A 460 -4.55 8.05 -16.05
C SER A 460 -5.01 6.64 -16.38
N PHE A 461 -4.68 6.11 -17.56
CA PHE A 461 -4.98 4.71 -17.89
C PHE A 461 -4.24 3.73 -16.96
N ALA A 462 -2.95 3.95 -16.71
CA ALA A 462 -2.16 3.11 -15.82
C ALA A 462 -2.72 3.09 -14.38
N VAL A 463 -3.22 4.22 -13.90
CA VAL A 463 -3.73 4.39 -12.54
C VAL A 463 -5.18 3.92 -12.40
N TYR A 464 -6.07 4.31 -13.32
CA TYR A 464 -7.50 4.00 -13.25
C TYR A 464 -7.89 2.63 -13.77
N ARG A 465 -7.13 2.06 -14.72
CA ARG A 465 -7.56 0.86 -15.45
C ARG A 465 -6.58 -0.29 -15.33
N TYR A 466 -5.29 0.02 -15.36
CA TYR A 466 -4.28 -1.03 -15.27
C TYR A 466 -4.19 -1.61 -13.86
N ALA A 467 -3.85 -2.89 -13.78
CA ALA A 467 -3.82 -3.65 -12.53
C ALA A 467 -5.15 -3.59 -11.75
N ALA A 468 -6.27 -3.55 -12.48
CA ALA A 468 -7.61 -3.47 -11.92
C ALA A 468 -7.74 -2.44 -10.79
N THR A 469 -7.27 -1.21 -11.01
CA THR A 469 -7.30 -0.11 -10.03
C THR A 469 -6.36 -0.22 -8.83
N ALA A 470 -5.37 -1.13 -8.83
CA ALA A 470 -4.45 -1.29 -7.68
C ALA A 470 -3.84 0.03 -7.19
N ALA A 471 -3.58 0.98 -8.10
CA ALA A 471 -3.00 2.29 -7.82
C ALA A 471 -4.00 3.34 -7.29
N LEU A 472 -5.26 2.98 -7.05
CA LEU A 472 -6.28 3.91 -6.57
C LEU A 472 -6.34 4.06 -5.05
N ASP A 473 -5.50 3.36 -4.28
CA ASP A 473 -5.31 3.73 -2.87
C ASP A 473 -4.55 5.06 -2.78
N PRO A 474 -5.22 6.19 -2.49
CA PRO A 474 -4.57 7.49 -2.42
C PRO A 474 -3.57 7.57 -1.26
N LEU A 475 -3.75 6.75 -0.21
CA LEU A 475 -2.91 6.82 0.99
C LEU A 475 -1.51 6.29 0.71
N ASP A 476 -1.35 5.27 -0.14
CA ASP A 476 -0.02 4.79 -0.57
C ASP A 476 0.84 5.95 -1.09
N TRP A 477 0.26 6.75 -1.97
CA TRP A 477 0.94 7.83 -2.65
C TRP A 477 1.14 9.05 -1.75
N LEU A 478 0.12 9.44 -0.99
CA LEU A 478 0.20 10.57 -0.04
C LEU A 478 1.21 10.30 1.08
N LEU A 479 1.21 9.09 1.65
CA LEU A 479 2.15 8.72 2.70
C LEU A 479 3.57 8.57 2.14
N THR A 480 3.73 8.04 0.93
CA THR A 480 5.03 8.00 0.25
C THR A 480 5.58 9.40 -0.04
N LEU A 481 4.75 10.29 -0.61
CA LEU A 481 5.09 11.69 -0.82
C LEU A 481 5.52 12.35 0.49
N THR A 482 4.73 12.18 1.55
CA THR A 482 5.03 12.71 2.88
C THR A 482 6.35 12.16 3.41
N ALA A 483 6.60 10.86 3.25
CA ALA A 483 7.81 10.22 3.74
C ALA A 483 9.07 10.75 3.05
N ILE A 484 9.07 10.77 1.71
CA ILE A 484 10.25 11.15 0.92
C ILE A 484 10.59 12.63 1.11
N THR A 485 9.57 13.50 1.07
CA THR A 485 9.75 14.94 1.29
C THR A 485 10.24 15.25 2.70
N SER A 486 9.73 14.56 3.72
CA SER A 486 10.10 14.84 5.11
C SER A 486 11.43 14.22 5.54
N LEU A 487 11.78 13.04 5.02
CA LEU A 487 13.08 12.41 5.25
C LEU A 487 14.23 13.25 4.69
N GLY A 488 14.05 13.80 3.48
CA GLY A 488 15.09 14.47 2.70
C GLY A 488 16.29 13.58 2.37
N LEU A 489 17.00 13.89 1.29
CA LEU A 489 18.06 13.07 0.72
C LEU A 489 19.20 12.75 1.70
N TRP A 490 19.44 13.66 2.65
CA TRP A 490 20.61 13.62 3.53
C TRP A 490 20.37 12.88 4.86
N SER A 491 19.15 12.45 5.16
CA SER A 491 18.91 11.57 6.32
C SER A 491 19.31 10.12 5.99
N PRO A 492 19.63 9.26 6.99
CA PRO A 492 19.94 7.85 6.71
C PRO A 492 18.80 7.10 6.01
N GLY A 493 17.54 7.44 6.30
CA GLY A 493 16.38 6.86 5.63
C GLY A 493 16.18 7.41 4.22
N GLY A 494 16.32 8.72 4.04
CA GLY A 494 16.18 9.34 2.73
C GLY A 494 17.32 9.00 1.76
N ALA A 495 18.56 8.84 2.25
CA ALA A 495 19.68 8.36 1.45
C ALA A 495 19.47 6.95 0.88
N VAL A 496 18.49 6.21 1.40
CA VAL A 496 18.09 4.87 0.94
C VAL A 496 16.81 4.93 0.10
N LEU A 497 15.72 5.51 0.63
CA LEU A 497 14.42 5.49 -0.04
C LEU A 497 14.33 6.50 -1.20
N THR A 498 14.92 7.68 -1.08
CA THR A 498 14.87 8.72 -2.12
C THR A 498 15.54 8.26 -3.42
N PRO A 499 16.78 7.72 -3.44
CA PRO A 499 17.37 7.22 -4.69
C PRO A 499 16.64 6.01 -5.27
N TRP A 500 16.06 5.16 -4.43
CA TRP A 500 15.26 4.03 -4.90
C TRP A 500 14.00 4.53 -5.62
N LEU A 501 13.26 5.45 -4.99
CA LEU A 501 12.10 6.05 -5.64
C LEU A 501 12.49 6.84 -6.89
N ALA A 502 13.63 7.53 -6.89
CA ALA A 502 14.11 8.24 -8.09
C ALA A 502 14.35 7.28 -9.27
N ALA A 503 14.94 6.10 -9.02
CA ALA A 503 15.11 5.08 -10.06
C ALA A 503 13.77 4.55 -10.57
N ALA A 504 12.85 4.18 -9.67
CA ALA A 504 11.51 3.69 -10.02
C ALA A 504 10.68 4.75 -10.76
N ALA A 505 10.69 6.00 -10.27
CA ALA A 505 9.98 7.12 -10.86
C ALA A 505 10.51 7.49 -12.25
N ALA A 506 11.83 7.48 -12.45
CA ALA A 506 12.42 7.72 -13.77
C ALA A 506 11.91 6.68 -14.78
N LEU A 507 11.82 5.40 -14.38
CA LEU A 507 11.24 4.36 -15.22
C LEU A 507 9.74 4.54 -15.43
N ALA A 508 8.98 4.87 -14.38
CA ALA A 508 7.52 5.03 -14.46
C ALA A 508 7.10 6.22 -15.34
N LEU A 509 7.77 7.37 -15.20
CA LEU A 509 7.44 8.59 -15.94
C LEU A 509 7.82 8.50 -17.44
N THR A 510 8.73 7.58 -17.79
CA THR A 510 9.22 7.36 -19.17
C THR A 510 8.69 6.07 -19.80
N ALA A 511 8.05 5.19 -19.02
CA ALA A 511 7.59 3.89 -19.49
C ALA A 511 6.46 4.01 -20.53
N PRO A 512 6.35 3.04 -21.45
CA PRO A 512 5.13 2.83 -22.21
C PRO A 512 3.97 2.48 -21.27
N ILE A 513 2.73 2.69 -21.75
CA ILE A 513 1.50 2.62 -20.95
C ILE A 513 1.36 1.33 -20.12
N ASN A 514 1.78 0.20 -20.68
CA ASN A 514 1.69 -1.13 -20.09
C ASN A 514 2.86 -1.47 -19.14
N LEU A 515 3.81 -0.56 -18.91
CA LEU A 515 4.96 -0.78 -18.02
C LEU A 515 5.02 0.24 -16.87
N ILE A 516 4.16 1.27 -16.86
CA ILE A 516 4.10 2.28 -15.80
C ILE A 516 3.85 1.62 -14.44
N TYR A 517 2.79 0.81 -14.32
CA TYR A 517 2.44 0.14 -13.06
C TYR A 517 3.57 -0.77 -12.55
N ARG A 518 4.30 -1.41 -13.47
CA ARG A 518 5.41 -2.29 -13.14
C ARG A 518 6.60 -1.50 -12.61
N ALA A 519 6.90 -0.35 -13.18
CA ALA A 519 7.95 0.52 -12.66
C ALA A 519 7.57 1.13 -11.29
N LEU A 520 6.29 1.45 -11.08
CA LEU A 520 5.80 1.86 -9.76
C LEU A 520 6.00 0.75 -8.74
N TYR A 521 5.69 -0.50 -9.09
CA TYR A 521 5.82 -1.68 -8.21
C TYR A 521 7.22 -1.88 -7.62
N ASP A 522 8.27 -1.35 -8.25
CA ASP A 522 9.67 -1.60 -7.89
C ASP A 522 10.12 -0.89 -6.60
N PHE A 523 9.25 -0.10 -5.97
CA PHE A 523 9.53 0.64 -4.74
C PHE A 523 8.92 -0.03 -3.49
N PRO A 524 9.62 -0.08 -2.33
CA PRO A 524 9.09 -0.67 -1.10
C PRO A 524 8.14 0.29 -0.35
N TYR A 525 6.90 0.44 -0.86
CA TYR A 525 5.91 1.40 -0.36
C TYR A 525 5.66 1.28 1.15
N ALA A 526 5.49 0.07 1.68
CA ALA A 526 5.19 -0.14 3.10
C ALA A 526 6.23 0.46 4.07
N ILE A 527 7.51 0.52 3.66
CA ILE A 527 8.57 1.15 4.45
C ILE A 527 8.40 2.68 4.47
N ALA A 528 8.10 3.27 3.31
CA ALA A 528 7.85 4.70 3.19
C ALA A 528 6.56 5.10 3.90
N GLU A 529 5.47 4.35 3.68
CA GLU A 529 4.18 4.59 4.31
C GLU A 529 4.26 4.57 5.83
N ALA A 530 4.97 3.61 6.43
CA ALA A 530 5.14 3.57 7.89
C ALA A 530 5.76 4.87 8.42
N TYR A 531 6.76 5.39 7.72
CA TYR A 531 7.38 6.67 8.04
C TYR A 531 6.42 7.85 7.81
N GLY A 532 5.78 7.94 6.65
CA GLY A 532 4.83 8.99 6.30
C GLY A 532 3.67 9.07 7.29
N LEU A 533 3.13 7.91 7.68
CA LEU A 533 2.02 7.78 8.63
C LEU A 533 2.43 8.23 10.03
N THR A 534 3.62 7.83 10.48
CA THR A 534 4.15 8.29 11.77
C THR A 534 4.43 9.80 11.77
N ARG A 535 4.89 10.34 10.63
CA ARG A 535 5.14 11.78 10.47
C ARG A 535 3.83 12.58 10.52
N LEU A 536 2.82 12.14 9.78
CA LEU A 536 1.50 12.76 9.74
C LEU A 536 0.83 12.71 11.11
N ALA A 537 0.86 11.55 11.77
CA ALA A 537 0.32 11.39 13.11
C ALA A 537 1.03 12.27 14.16
N GLY A 538 2.33 12.51 14.00
CA GLY A 538 3.09 13.43 14.85
C GLY A 538 2.74 14.91 14.68
N GLN A 539 2.01 15.29 13.62
CA GLN A 539 1.51 16.65 13.40
C GLN A 539 0.12 16.88 14.00
N VAL A 540 -0.61 15.80 14.33
CA VAL A 540 -1.93 15.89 14.96
C VAL A 540 -1.77 16.20 16.45
N SER A 541 -2.51 17.21 16.93
CA SER A 541 -2.41 17.75 18.31
C SER A 541 -2.39 16.66 19.39
N VAL A 542 -1.43 16.79 20.31
CA VAL A 542 -1.16 15.84 21.41
C VAL A 542 -2.31 15.78 22.43
N LYS A 543 -3.25 16.74 22.42
CA LYS A 543 -4.19 16.96 23.52
C LYS A 543 -5.20 15.82 23.80
N LEU A 544 -5.34 14.79 22.95
CA LEU A 544 -6.41 13.77 23.11
C LEU A 544 -6.06 12.35 22.61
N ASP A 545 -4.79 11.91 22.58
CA ASP A 545 -4.43 10.62 21.96
C ASP A 545 -4.87 10.49 20.47
N ALA A 546 -5.24 11.61 19.84
CA ALA A 546 -5.81 11.68 18.49
C ALA A 546 -4.89 11.10 17.41
N SER A 547 -3.58 11.15 17.63
CA SER A 547 -2.59 10.52 16.74
C SER A 547 -2.80 9.00 16.62
N LYS A 548 -3.14 8.30 17.71
CA LYS A 548 -3.43 6.85 17.67
C LYS A 548 -4.70 6.56 16.88
N LEU A 549 -5.73 7.37 17.06
CA LEU A 549 -6.99 7.23 16.32
C LEU A 549 -6.79 7.49 14.84
N VAL A 550 -6.05 8.54 14.46
CA VAL A 550 -5.75 8.84 13.06
C VAL A 550 -4.99 7.67 12.42
N ILE A 551 -3.98 7.12 13.10
CA ILE A 551 -3.27 5.96 12.55
C ILE A 551 -4.21 4.76 12.41
N THR A 552 -5.05 4.50 13.42
CA THR A 552 -6.01 3.37 13.39
C THR A 552 -7.02 3.55 12.26
N ALA A 553 -7.55 4.76 12.08
CA ALA A 553 -8.48 5.10 11.00
C ALA A 553 -7.85 4.86 9.63
N LEU A 554 -6.62 5.34 9.40
CA LEU A 554 -5.91 5.16 8.13
C LEU A 554 -5.54 3.69 7.88
N LEU A 555 -5.13 2.95 8.92
CA LEU A 555 -4.87 1.51 8.80
C LEU A 555 -6.12 0.71 8.47
N LEU A 556 -7.26 1.03 9.09
CA LEU A 556 -8.54 0.38 8.80
C LEU A 556 -9.04 0.73 7.40
N PHE A 557 -8.89 1.98 6.96
CA PHE A 557 -9.20 2.37 5.58
C PHE A 557 -8.37 1.55 4.57
N LYS A 558 -7.06 1.43 4.77
CA LYS A 558 -6.20 0.60 3.91
C LYS A 558 -6.58 -0.88 3.95
N LEU A 559 -6.90 -1.40 5.13
CA LEU A 559 -7.37 -2.77 5.30
C LEU A 559 -8.66 -3.00 4.51
N SER A 560 -9.66 -2.14 4.67
CA SER A 560 -10.91 -2.17 3.90
C SER A 560 -10.67 -2.14 2.40
N TYR A 561 -9.84 -1.20 1.92
CA TYR A 561 -9.52 -1.09 0.50
C TYR A 561 -8.89 -2.39 -0.02
N THR A 562 -7.87 -2.91 0.68
CA THR A 562 -7.14 -4.12 0.27
C THR A 562 -8.05 -5.35 0.32
N LEU A 563 -8.87 -5.51 1.36
CA LEU A 563 -9.81 -6.63 1.45
C LEU A 563 -10.88 -6.56 0.37
N ASN A 564 -11.43 -5.38 0.10
CA ASN A 564 -12.40 -5.20 -0.97
C ASN A 564 -11.77 -5.49 -2.34
N TYR A 565 -10.54 -5.04 -2.57
CA TYR A 565 -9.76 -5.35 -3.77
C TYR A 565 -9.56 -6.86 -3.94
N ILE A 566 -9.12 -7.57 -2.89
CA ILE A 566 -8.91 -9.03 -2.92
C ILE A 566 -10.22 -9.75 -3.19
N ALA A 567 -11.29 -9.37 -2.49
CA ALA A 567 -12.59 -9.99 -2.68
C ALA A 567 -13.08 -9.79 -4.11
N GLY A 568 -12.94 -8.59 -4.67
CA GLY A 568 -13.28 -8.31 -6.06
C GLY A 568 -12.39 -9.01 -7.08
N LEU A 569 -11.12 -9.29 -6.76
CA LEU A 569 -10.22 -10.05 -7.62
C LEU A 569 -10.51 -11.56 -7.61
N THR A 570 -11.14 -12.03 -6.54
CA THR A 570 -11.35 -13.47 -6.26
C THR A 570 -12.75 -13.95 -6.64
N ALA A 571 -13.75 -13.07 -6.49
CA ALA A 571 -15.11 -13.29 -6.98
C ALA A 571 -15.12 -13.37 -8.51
#